data_AF-A0A447PJ14-F1
#
_entry.id   AF-A0A447PJ14-F1
#
_cell.length_a   1.000
_cell.length_b   1.000
_cell.length_c   1.000
_cell.angle_alpha   90.00
_cell.angle_beta   90.00
_cell.angle_gamma   90.00
#
_symmetry.space_group_name_H-M   'P 1'
#
loop_
_entity.id
_entity.type
_entity.pdbx_description
1 polymer ?
#
loop_
_entity_poly.entity_id
_entity_poly.type
_entity_poly.pdbx_seq_one_letter_code
_entity_poly.pdbx_strand_id
1 'polypeptide(L)'
;MSSKIFCKSWGAEYIAADVVRFRLWATGQQKVMLRLAGKDQEMQVSGDGWFTLDVSGVTPGTEYNFVLSDGMVVPDPASRAQKN
;
A
#
# COMPACT_ATOMS: atom_id res chain seq x y z
N MET A 1 -24.56 -8.42 19.51
CA MET A 1 -24.23 -7.66 18.29
C MET A 1 -22.74 -7.36 18.32
N SER A 2 -21.92 -8.21 17.72
CA SER A 2 -20.46 -8.06 17.78
C SER A 2 -20.03 -7.05 16.71
N SER A 3 -19.62 -5.86 17.16
CA SER A 3 -18.87 -4.92 16.33
C SER A 3 -17.56 -5.61 15.95
N LYS A 4 -17.51 -6.22 14.76
CA LYS A 4 -16.25 -6.65 14.18
C LYS A 4 -15.47 -5.39 13.85
N ILE A 5 -14.58 -5.00 14.76
CA ILE A 5 -13.56 -3.98 14.52
C ILE A 5 -12.73 -4.50 13.34
N PHE A 6 -13.08 -4.05 12.14
CA PHE A 6 -12.35 -4.42 10.94
C PHE A 6 -11.11 -3.54 10.91
N CYS A 7 -9.98 -4.07 11.38
CA CYS A 7 -8.68 -3.42 11.19
C CYS A 7 -8.31 -3.51 9.70
N LYS A 8 -8.92 -2.67 8.86
CA LYS A 8 -8.62 -2.49 7.43
C LYS A 8 -7.75 -1.25 7.25
N SER A 9 -6.52 -1.28 7.75
CA SER A 9 -5.51 -0.27 7.42
C SER A 9 -5.11 -0.42 5.95
N TRP A 10 -5.48 0.55 5.13
CA TRP A 10 -4.83 0.91 3.86
C TRP A 10 -3.50 1.63 4.15
N GLY A 11 -2.58 1.62 3.19
CA GLY A 11 -1.27 2.26 3.31
C GLY A 11 -0.19 1.30 3.79
N ALA A 12 0.81 1.83 4.51
CA ALA A 12 1.98 1.09 4.98
C ALA A 12 1.86 0.72 6.48
N GLU A 13 2.11 -0.54 6.81
CA GLU A 13 2.11 -1.05 8.18
C GLU A 13 3.29 -1.99 8.43
N TYR A 14 4.03 -1.79 9.52
CA TYR A 14 5.06 -2.74 9.95
C TYR A 14 4.39 -4.03 10.46
N ILE A 15 4.64 -5.15 9.78
CA ILE A 15 4.15 -6.48 10.18
C ILE A 15 5.24 -7.33 10.86
N ALA A 16 6.49 -6.89 10.75
CA ALA A 16 7.65 -7.43 11.46
C ALA A 16 8.68 -6.30 11.69
N ALA A 17 9.79 -6.61 12.36
CA ALA A 17 10.83 -5.63 12.69
C ALA A 17 11.40 -4.89 11.47
N ASP A 18 11.46 -5.55 10.31
CA ASP A 18 12.04 -5.04 9.07
C ASP A 18 11.10 -5.17 7.87
N VAL A 19 9.85 -5.64 8.06
CA VAL A 19 8.90 -5.86 6.96
C VAL A 19 7.72 -4.90 7.06
N VAL A 20 7.50 -4.15 5.99
CA VAL A 20 6.34 -3.29 5.80
C VAL A 20 5.40 -3.92 4.80
N ARG A 21 4.14 -4.07 5.20
CA ARG A 21 3.04 -4.45 4.32
C ARG A 21 2.38 -3.20 3.78
N PHE A 22 2.36 -3.08 2.47
CA PHE A 22 1.62 -2.06 1.73
C PHE A 22 0.29 -2.64 1.29
N ARG A 23 -0.81 -1.90 1.50
CA ARG A 23 -2.17 -2.33 1.14
C ARG A 23 -2.93 -1.22 0.43
N LEU A 24 -3.54 -1.54 -0.70
CA LEU A 24 -4.46 -0.65 -1.40
C LEU A 24 -5.74 -1.39 -1.74
N TRP A 25 -6.89 -0.74 -1.53
CA TRP A 25 -8.16 -1.23 -2.07
C TRP A 25 -8.48 -0.49 -3.35
N ALA A 26 -8.60 -1.23 -4.44
CA ALA A 26 -8.77 -0.68 -5.78
C ALA A 26 -9.55 -1.65 -6.68
N THR A 27 -10.84 -1.86 -6.39
CA THR A 27 -11.72 -2.80 -7.11
C THR A 27 -11.83 -2.54 -8.61
N GLY A 28 -11.65 -1.29 -9.05
CA GLY A 28 -11.66 -0.92 -10.47
C GLY A 28 -10.32 -1.09 -11.19
N GLN A 29 -9.28 -1.53 -10.50
CA GLN A 29 -7.94 -1.69 -11.05
C GLN A 29 -7.65 -3.15 -11.36
N GLN A 30 -7.04 -3.42 -12.49
CA GLN A 30 -6.57 -4.77 -12.84
C GLN A 30 -5.16 -5.01 -12.29
N LYS A 31 -4.36 -3.95 -12.18
CA LYS A 31 -2.98 -4.00 -11.71
C LYS A 31 -2.67 -2.77 -10.87
N VAL A 32 -1.89 -2.97 -9.83
CA VAL A 32 -1.35 -1.89 -9.01
C VAL A 32 0.13 -2.17 -8.78
N MET A 33 0.96 -1.14 -8.95
CA MET A 33 2.36 -1.16 -8.57
C MET A 33 2.56 -0.33 -7.31
N LEU A 34 3.49 -0.75 -6.46
CA LEU A 34 4.10 0.08 -5.44
C LEU A 34 5.37 0.70 -6.02
N ARG A 35 5.40 2.02 -6.16
CA ARG A 35 6.63 2.77 -6.40
C ARG A 35 7.27 3.07 -5.06
N LEU A 36 8.36 2.40 -4.71
CA LEU A 36 9.10 2.59 -3.45
C LEU A 36 10.50 3.11 -3.75
N ALA A 37 10.85 4.28 -3.22
CA ALA A 37 12.13 4.95 -3.51
C ALA A 37 12.45 5.03 -5.02
N GLY A 38 11.43 5.30 -5.84
CA GLY A 38 11.54 5.39 -7.29
C GLY A 38 11.56 4.06 -8.05
N LYS A 39 11.44 2.91 -7.37
CA LYS A 39 11.39 1.59 -8.00
C LYS A 39 9.99 1.00 -7.95
N ASP A 40 9.50 0.56 -9.10
CA ASP A 40 8.17 -0.04 -9.23
C ASP A 40 8.21 -1.53 -8.95
N GLN A 41 7.31 -1.99 -8.08
CA GLN A 41 7.12 -3.39 -7.71
C GLN A 41 5.64 -3.75 -7.82
N GLU A 42 5.33 -4.86 -8.48
CA GLU A 42 3.96 -5.30 -8.67
C GLU A 42 3.34 -5.79 -7.37
N MET A 43 2.14 -5.31 -7.05
CA MET A 43 1.39 -5.78 -5.89
C MET A 43 0.59 -7.03 -6.22
N GLN A 44 0.47 -7.93 -5.25
CA GLN A 44 -0.34 -9.14 -5.38
C GLN A 44 -1.81 -8.84 -5.11
N VAL A 45 -2.71 -9.42 -5.91
CA VAL A 45 -4.16 -9.36 -5.66
C VAL A 45 -4.49 -10.31 -4.51
N SER A 46 -5.05 -9.79 -3.42
CA SER A 46 -5.41 -10.56 -2.22
C SER A 46 -6.90 -10.90 -2.12
N GLY A 47 -7.68 -10.56 -3.14
CA GLY A 47 -9.13 -10.75 -3.16
C GLY A 47 -9.91 -9.51 -2.68
N ASP A 48 -11.22 -9.48 -2.97
CA ASP A 48 -12.13 -8.39 -2.61
C ASP A 48 -11.66 -6.97 -3.05
N GLY A 49 -10.89 -6.92 -4.14
CA GLY A 49 -10.29 -5.68 -4.67
C GLY A 49 -9.08 -5.17 -3.88
N TRP A 50 -8.52 -5.97 -2.98
CA TRP A 50 -7.28 -5.63 -2.27
C TRP A 50 -6.04 -6.02 -3.05
N PHE A 51 -5.06 -5.14 -2.99
CA PHE A 51 -3.71 -5.33 -3.46
C PHE A 51 -2.77 -5.24 -2.26
N THR A 52 -1.82 -6.17 -2.15
CA THR A 52 -0.82 -6.18 -1.07
C THR A 52 0.58 -6.45 -1.58
N LEU A 53 1.56 -5.84 -0.93
CA LEU A 53 2.97 -6.17 -1.13
C LEU A 53 3.73 -6.05 0.19
N ASP A 54 4.48 -7.10 0.52
CA ASP A 54 5.34 -7.13 1.69
C ASP A 54 6.77 -6.85 1.24
N VAL A 55 7.39 -5.82 1.81
CA VAL A 55 8.75 -5.40 1.45
C VAL A 55 9.59 -5.36 2.72
N SER A 56 10.75 -6.03 2.69
CA SER A 56 11.74 -5.96 3.76
C SER A 56 12.70 -4.79 3.58
N GLY A 57 13.27 -4.30 4.69
CA GLY A 57 14.28 -3.25 4.70
C GLY A 57 13.75 -1.84 4.42
N VAL A 58 12.44 -1.60 4.59
CA VAL A 58 11.87 -0.26 4.42
C VAL A 58 12.14 0.60 5.65
N THR A 59 12.93 1.66 5.46
CA THR A 59 13.24 2.62 6.52
C THR A 59 12.09 3.62 6.73
N PRO A 60 11.83 4.07 7.97
CA PRO A 60 10.89 5.15 8.21
C PRO A 60 11.24 6.40 7.40
N GLY A 61 10.25 7.00 6.75
CA GLY A 61 10.45 8.18 5.91
C GLY A 61 10.81 7.88 4.44
N THR A 62 10.97 6.61 4.06
CA THR A 62 11.06 6.24 2.64
C THR A 62 9.79 6.62 1.91
N GLU A 63 9.94 7.38 0.82
CA GLU A 63 8.83 7.79 -0.02
C GLU A 63 8.28 6.61 -0.82
N TYR A 64 6.95 6.56 -0.92
CA TYR A 64 6.26 5.62 -1.79
C TYR A 64 4.98 6.19 -2.38
N ASN A 65 4.57 5.61 -3.51
CA ASN A 65 3.32 5.90 -4.20
C ASN A 65 2.72 4.59 -4.72
N PHE A 66 1.41 4.58 -4.94
CA PHE A 66 0.77 3.54 -5.73
C PHE A 66 0.68 3.99 -7.19
N VAL A 67 0.92 3.10 -8.13
CA VAL A 67 0.75 3.34 -9.56
C VAL A 67 -0.36 2.44 -10.06
N LEU A 68 -1.41 3.06 -10.59
CA LEU A 68 -2.60 2.36 -11.07
C LEU A 68 -2.37 1.78 -12.48
N SER A 69 -3.33 1.00 -12.97
CA SER A 69 -3.25 0.30 -14.26
C SER A 69 -3.04 1.24 -15.45
N ASP A 70 -3.54 2.47 -15.35
CA ASP A 70 -3.45 3.54 -16.36
C ASP A 70 -2.17 4.37 -16.26
N GLY A 71 -1.28 4.04 -15.32
CA GLY A 71 -0.05 4.79 -15.04
C GLY A 71 -0.25 5.98 -14.10
N MET A 72 -1.47 6.24 -13.61
CA MET A 72 -1.74 7.29 -12.63
C MET A 72 -0.98 6.98 -11.34
N VAL A 73 -0.17 7.95 -10.90
CA VAL A 73 0.56 7.89 -9.63
C VAL A 73 -0.31 8.51 -8.54
N VAL A 74 -0.71 7.70 -7.57
CA VAL A 74 -1.50 8.11 -6.42
C VAL A 74 -0.59 8.12 -5.20
N PRO A 75 -0.36 9.28 -4.54
CA PRO A 75 0.30 9.29 -3.24
C PRO A 75 -0.55 8.52 -2.24
N ASP A 76 0.06 7.89 -1.24
CA ASP A 76 -0.72 7.15 -0.25
C ASP A 76 -1.76 8.06 0.43
N PRO A 77 -3.08 7.79 0.25
CA PRO A 77 -4.12 8.55 0.93
C PRO A 77 -4.03 8.43 2.46
N ALA A 78 -3.41 7.35 2.95
CA ALA A 78 -3.16 7.09 4.37
C ALA A 78 -1.79 7.60 4.85
N SER A 79 -1.03 8.33 4.02
CA SER A 79 0.21 8.96 4.46
C SER A 79 -0.10 9.90 5.62
N ARG A 80 0.28 9.48 6.83
CA ARG A 80 0.20 10.28 8.07
C ARG A 80 1.16 11.48 8.06
N ALA A 81 1.89 11.69 6.95
CA ALA A 81 2.84 12.76 6.76
C ALA A 81 2.76 13.27 5.31
N GLN A 82 1.63 13.86 4.92
CA GLN A 82 1.70 14.83 3.82
C GLN A 82 2.35 16.11 4.37
N LYS A 83 3.59 16.37 3.94
CA LYS A 83 4.22 17.67 4.15
C LYS A 83 3.34 18.72 3.46
N ASN A 84 2.72 19.58 4.26
CA ASN A 84 2.18 20.85 3.83
C ASN A 84 3.30 21.87 3.70
#